data_AF-A0A072PCR6-F1
#
_entry.id   AF-A0A072PCR6-F1
#
_cell.length_a   1.000
_cell.length_b   1.000
_cell.length_c   1.000
_cell.angle_alpha   90.00
_cell.angle_beta   90.00
_cell.angle_gamma   90.00
#
_symmetry.space_group_name_H-M   'P 1'
#
loop_
_entity.id
_entity.type
_entity.pdbx_description
1 polymer ?
#
loop_
_entity_poly.entity_id
_entity_poly.type
_entity_poly.pdbx_seq_one_letter_code
_entity_poly.pdbx_strand_id
1 'polypeptide(L)'
;MSLRADRAASPYLLNKREPSALEPNLGIDLELHLRRHPSLNIASEQRLREALQIALAQTNSRIHPQPATDMGVPFEAIIPYVIMTAMFGVTGAGMATVKWFRNDGKAPRRQLDLWDRQMMERDYRLTGKFRGQTDKAEAPLGYEVNSGWKIEPRVI
;
A
#
# COMPACT_ATOMS: atom_id res chain seq x y z
N MET A 1 -12.80 8.14 -75.51
CA MET A 1 -14.09 8.54 -74.93
C MET A 1 -13.99 8.25 -73.43
N SER A 2 -13.44 9.12 -72.58
CA SER A 2 -13.81 10.49 -72.20
C SER A 2 -14.55 10.51 -70.87
N LEU A 3 -13.99 11.25 -69.90
CA LEU A 3 -14.68 11.93 -68.80
C LEU A 3 -15.23 10.98 -67.70
N ARG A 4 -15.31 11.31 -66.41
CA ARG A 4 -15.15 12.55 -65.63
C ARG A 4 -15.04 12.13 -64.15
N ALA A 5 -14.31 12.93 -63.37
CA ALA A 5 -14.52 13.32 -61.97
C ALA A 5 -15.79 12.77 -61.26
N ASP A 6 -15.72 12.32 -60.00
CA ASP A 6 -15.64 13.19 -58.81
C ASP A 6 -14.90 12.48 -57.64
N ARG A 7 -13.84 13.05 -57.06
CA ARG A 7 -13.77 14.16 -56.07
C ARG A 7 -14.25 13.78 -54.66
N ALA A 8 -13.29 13.44 -53.80
CA ALA A 8 -13.21 13.96 -52.44
C ALA A 8 -11.73 14.11 -52.07
N ALA A 9 -11.23 15.34 -52.18
CA ALA A 9 -9.90 15.70 -51.72
C ALA A 9 -9.87 15.64 -50.18
N SER A 10 -8.95 14.84 -49.62
CA SER A 10 -8.59 14.96 -48.20
C SER A 10 -7.36 15.86 -48.09
N PRO A 11 -7.47 17.04 -47.46
CA PRO A 11 -6.45 18.10 -47.51
C PRO A 11 -5.26 17.89 -46.55
N TYR A 12 -5.09 16.70 -45.98
CA TYR A 12 -4.14 16.47 -44.89
C TYR A 12 -2.81 15.84 -45.30
N LEU A 13 -2.47 15.85 -46.59
CA LEU A 13 -1.12 15.54 -47.08
C LEU A 13 -0.24 16.80 -47.10
N LEU A 14 -0.02 17.41 -45.93
CA LEU A 14 0.98 18.45 -45.77
C LEU A 14 2.11 17.96 -44.85
N ASN A 15 3.14 17.44 -45.51
CA ASN A 15 4.54 17.48 -45.11
C ASN A 15 4.88 16.89 -43.72
N LYS A 16 5.08 15.57 -43.67
CA LYS A 16 5.95 14.96 -42.67
C LYS A 16 7.39 15.41 -42.95
N ARG A 17 7.82 16.54 -42.39
CA ARG A 17 9.25 16.82 -42.23
C ARG A 17 9.77 15.89 -41.14
N GLU A 18 10.68 15.01 -41.52
CA GLU A 18 11.55 14.32 -40.57
C GLU A 18 12.23 15.37 -39.66
N PRO A 19 12.27 15.18 -38.33
CA PRO A 19 13.01 16.08 -37.44
C PRO A 19 14.50 15.75 -37.53
N SER A 20 15.13 16.07 -38.66
CA SER A 20 16.58 16.09 -38.80
C SER A 20 17.11 17.47 -38.41
N ALA A 21 17.72 17.53 -37.22
CA ALA A 21 18.91 18.33 -36.93
C ALA A 21 18.86 19.86 -37.16
N LEU A 22 17.81 20.56 -36.71
CA LEU A 22 17.78 22.04 -36.62
C LEU A 22 16.94 22.41 -35.39
N GLU A 23 17.33 23.13 -34.34
CA GLU A 23 18.52 23.82 -33.83
C GLU A 23 18.20 24.00 -32.32
N PRO A 24 19.14 23.84 -31.37
CA PRO A 24 18.93 24.16 -29.95
C PRO A 24 18.84 25.68 -29.67
N ASN A 25 18.85 26.52 -30.71
CA ASN A 25 19.10 27.96 -30.64
C ASN A 25 17.89 28.84 -30.99
N LEU A 26 16.66 28.38 -30.73
CA LEU A 26 15.44 29.13 -31.07
C LEU A 26 15.45 30.59 -30.54
N GLY A 27 16.05 30.81 -29.36
CA GLY A 27 16.22 32.13 -28.77
C GLY A 27 17.20 33.04 -29.53
N ILE A 28 18.29 32.49 -30.06
CA ILE A 28 19.31 33.23 -30.82
C ILE A 28 18.82 33.46 -32.26
N ASP A 29 18.12 32.49 -32.85
CA ASP A 29 17.59 32.57 -34.22
C ASP A 29 16.46 33.59 -34.35
N LEU A 30 15.58 33.71 -33.34
CA LEU A 30 14.51 34.71 -33.31
C LEU A 30 15.04 36.12 -33.03
N GLU A 31 16.02 36.26 -32.14
CA GLU A 31 16.77 37.51 -31.92
C GLU A 31 17.48 37.97 -33.21
N LEU A 32 18.11 37.05 -33.94
CA LEU A 32 18.76 37.33 -35.22
C LEU A 32 17.76 37.69 -36.33
N HIS A 33 16.55 37.11 -36.29
CA HIS A 33 15.46 37.44 -37.21
C HIS A 33 14.90 38.85 -36.96
N LEU A 34 14.78 39.25 -35.69
CA LEU A 34 14.39 40.61 -35.30
C LEU A 34 15.42 41.66 -35.76
N ARG A 35 16.72 41.31 -35.75
CA ARG A 35 17.81 42.18 -36.22
C ARG A 35 17.83 42.40 -37.73
N ARG A 36 17.13 41.56 -38.52
CA ARG A 36 17.13 41.58 -39.99
C ARG A 36 16.07 42.52 -40.59
N HIS A 37 15.10 42.99 -39.80
CA HIS A 37 13.98 43.82 -40.27
C HIS A 37 13.91 45.16 -39.51
N PRO A 38 14.55 46.24 -40.02
CA PRO A 38 14.78 47.47 -39.25
C PRO A 38 13.59 48.45 -39.16
N SER A 39 12.35 48.00 -39.35
CA SER A 39 11.18 48.89 -39.47
C SER A 39 10.09 48.68 -38.40
N LEU A 40 10.42 48.17 -37.22
CA LEU A 40 9.45 47.93 -36.16
C LEU A 40 9.34 49.16 -35.25
N ASN A 41 8.13 49.69 -35.11
CA ASN A 41 7.83 50.76 -34.15
C ASN A 41 8.15 50.27 -32.72
N ILE A 42 8.60 51.20 -31.86
CA ILE A 42 9.03 50.92 -30.47
C ILE A 42 7.96 50.15 -29.67
N ALA A 43 6.67 50.39 -29.95
CA ALA A 43 5.55 49.69 -29.31
C ALA A 43 5.42 48.20 -29.72
N SER A 44 5.71 47.85 -30.98
CA SER A 44 5.66 46.45 -31.43
C SER A 44 6.83 45.62 -30.91
N GLU A 45 8.01 46.23 -30.72
CA GLU A 45 9.15 45.53 -30.12
C GLU A 45 8.88 45.14 -28.67
N GLN A 46 8.23 45.99 -27.88
CA GLN A 46 7.89 45.67 -26.49
C GLN A 46 6.93 44.47 -26.39
N ARG A 47 5.89 44.46 -27.23
CA ARG A 47 4.93 43.34 -27.29
C ARG A 47 5.58 42.02 -27.73
N LEU A 48 6.50 42.09 -28.68
CA LEU A 48 7.23 40.92 -29.16
C LEU A 48 8.25 40.42 -28.13
N ARG A 49 8.89 41.31 -27.38
CA ARG A 49 9.76 40.96 -26.24
C ARG A 49 8.96 40.31 -25.10
N GLU A 50 7.77 40.81 -24.79
CA GLU A 50 6.84 40.19 -23.83
C GLU A 50 6.44 38.79 -24.30
N ALA A 51 6.05 38.64 -25.57
CA ALA A 51 5.67 37.35 -26.14
C ALA A 51 6.85 36.35 -26.13
N LEU A 52 8.07 36.81 -26.39
CA LEU A 52 9.27 35.99 -26.29
C LEU A 52 9.58 35.57 -24.86
N GLN A 53 9.46 36.48 -23.88
CA GLN A 53 9.64 36.12 -22.47
C GLN A 53 8.64 35.07 -22.01
N ILE A 54 7.38 35.19 -22.45
CA ILE A 54 6.33 34.21 -22.15
C ILE A 54 6.64 32.86 -22.83
N ALA A 55 7.03 32.86 -24.10
CA ALA A 55 7.38 31.66 -24.83
C ALA A 55 8.62 30.95 -24.26
N LEU A 56 9.63 31.72 -23.85
CA LEU A 56 10.84 31.21 -23.21
C LEU A 56 10.54 30.65 -21.81
N ALA A 57 9.67 31.30 -21.03
CA ALA A 57 9.22 30.75 -19.75
C ALA A 57 8.43 29.43 -19.94
N GLN A 58 7.65 29.34 -21.01
CA GLN A 58 6.88 28.15 -21.33
C GLN A 58 7.74 27.00 -21.90
N THR A 59 8.83 27.30 -22.62
CA THR A 59 9.77 26.27 -23.07
C THR A 59 10.63 25.73 -21.91
N ASN A 60 11.08 26.61 -21.02
CA ASN A 60 11.89 26.23 -19.86
C ASN A 60 11.11 25.33 -18.88
N SER A 61 9.82 25.59 -18.68
CA SER A 61 8.95 24.73 -17.83
C SER A 61 8.61 23.37 -18.45
N ARG A 62 8.80 23.19 -19.77
CA ARG A 62 8.64 21.89 -20.45
C ARG A 62 9.91 21.04 -20.40
N ILE A 63 11.08 21.67 -20.35
CA ILE A 63 12.39 20.99 -20.34
C ILE A 63 12.79 20.59 -18.91
N HIS A 64 12.44 21.41 -17.93
CA HIS A 64 12.62 21.09 -16.52
C HIS A 64 11.25 20.80 -15.90
N PRO A 65 10.83 19.52 -15.79
CA PRO A 65 9.77 19.20 -14.84
C PRO A 65 10.24 19.75 -13.49
N GLN A 66 9.38 20.49 -12.80
CA GLN A 66 9.67 20.88 -11.42
C GLN A 66 10.12 19.61 -10.70
N PRO A 67 11.16 19.65 -9.83
CA PRO A 67 11.43 18.51 -9.00
C PRO A 67 10.14 18.32 -8.19
N ALA A 68 9.31 17.36 -8.62
CA ALA A 68 8.43 16.67 -7.72
C ALA A 68 9.44 16.14 -6.72
N THR A 69 9.62 16.89 -5.64
CA THR A 69 10.43 16.48 -4.49
C THR A 69 10.08 15.03 -4.33
N ASP A 70 11.06 14.16 -4.47
CA ASP A 70 10.90 12.72 -4.41
C ASP A 70 10.17 12.44 -3.09
N MET A 71 8.84 12.35 -3.14
CA MET A 71 8.03 12.24 -1.93
C MET A 71 8.03 10.77 -1.61
N GLY A 72 9.19 10.30 -1.16
CA GLY A 72 9.31 9.06 -0.43
C GLY A 72 8.19 9.01 0.61
N VAL A 73 7.67 7.81 0.80
CA VAL A 73 6.51 7.48 1.65
C VAL A 73 6.37 8.43 2.85
N PRO A 74 5.18 9.04 3.08
CA PRO A 74 4.97 10.02 4.15
C PRO A 74 5.03 9.35 5.52
N PHE A 75 6.23 9.24 6.08
CA PHE A 75 6.52 8.55 7.35
C PHE A 75 5.72 9.14 8.51
N GLU A 76 5.48 10.45 8.51
CA GLU A 76 4.66 11.18 9.49
C GLU A 76 3.23 10.62 9.60
N ALA A 77 2.64 10.23 8.47
CA ALA A 77 1.32 9.62 8.44
C ALA A 77 1.33 8.16 8.91
N ILE A 78 2.48 7.48 8.85
CA ILE A 78 2.62 6.05 9.17
C ILE A 78 2.96 5.81 10.64
N ILE A 79 3.65 6.76 11.30
CA ILE A 79 3.99 6.68 12.72
C ILE A 79 2.80 6.27 13.62
N PRO A 80 1.60 6.91 13.53
CA PRO A 80 0.48 6.51 14.40
C PRO A 80 0.04 5.07 14.16
N TYR A 81 0.05 4.61 12.90
CA TYR A 81 -0.31 3.23 12.57
C TYR A 81 0.73 2.23 13.09
N VAL A 82 2.03 2.55 12.98
CA VAL A 82 3.10 1.70 13.52
C VAL A 82 2.99 1.57 15.03
N ILE A 83 2.72 2.66 15.74
CA ILE A 83 2.52 2.64 17.19
C ILE A 83 1.32 1.73 17.54
N MET A 84 0.19 1.90 16.84
CA MET A 84 -0.98 1.05 17.04
C MET A 84 -0.65 -0.43 16.81
N THR A 85 -0.05 -0.77 15.67
CA THR A 85 0.33 -2.15 15.34
C THR A 85 1.32 -2.72 16.35
N ALA A 86 2.28 -1.93 16.83
CA ALA A 86 3.22 -2.35 17.86
C ALA A 86 2.51 -2.66 19.18
N MET A 87 1.60 -1.80 19.65
CA MET A 87 0.85 -2.03 20.87
C MET A 87 -0.07 -3.26 20.77
N PHE A 88 -0.74 -3.44 19.62
CA PHE A 88 -1.51 -4.66 19.34
C PHE A 88 -0.62 -5.91 19.29
N GLY A 89 0.57 -5.80 18.71
CA GLY A 89 1.56 -6.88 18.66
C GLY A 89 2.04 -7.28 20.05
N VAL A 90 2.43 -6.31 20.89
CA VAL A 90 2.85 -6.54 22.28
C VAL A 90 1.73 -7.19 23.07
N THR A 91 0.50 -6.69 22.94
CA THR A 91 -0.66 -7.26 23.64
C THR A 91 -0.98 -8.68 23.17
N GLY A 92 -0.94 -8.93 21.86
CA GLY A 92 -1.20 -10.24 21.27
C GLY A 92 -0.16 -11.28 21.72
N ALA A 93 1.12 -10.94 21.64
CA ALA A 93 2.21 -11.79 22.11
C ALA A 93 2.15 -12.01 23.64
N GLY A 94 1.88 -10.95 24.41
CA GLY A 94 1.69 -11.03 25.86
C GLY A 94 0.55 -11.97 26.24
N MET A 95 -0.60 -11.87 25.59
CA MET A 95 -1.72 -12.76 25.88
C MET A 95 -1.46 -14.22 25.45
N ALA A 96 -0.77 -14.42 24.32
CA ALA A 96 -0.40 -15.75 23.84
C ALA A 96 0.56 -16.46 24.80
N THR A 97 1.59 -15.75 25.27
CA THR A 97 2.59 -16.29 26.22
C THR A 97 1.94 -16.66 27.55
N VAL A 98 1.11 -15.79 28.14
CA VAL A 98 0.38 -16.09 29.39
C VAL A 98 -0.50 -17.35 29.24
N LYS A 99 -1.22 -17.49 28.12
CA LYS A 99 -2.03 -18.69 27.85
C LYS A 99 -1.18 -19.94 27.70
N TRP A 100 -0.01 -19.83 27.09
CA TRP A 100 0.94 -20.93 26.94
C TRP A 100 1.48 -21.39 28.30
N PHE A 101 1.91 -20.46 29.15
CA PHE A 101 2.38 -20.77 30.51
C PHE A 101 1.29 -21.40 31.37
N ARG A 102 0.07 -20.87 31.33
CA ARG A 102 -1.06 -21.44 32.09
C ARG A 102 -1.46 -22.85 31.63
N ASN A 103 -1.10 -23.23 30.41
CA ASN A 103 -1.43 -24.52 29.84
C ASN A 103 -0.28 -25.54 29.90
N ASP A 104 0.66 -25.38 30.85
CA ASP A 104 1.83 -26.24 30.98
C ASP A 104 2.63 -26.36 29.67
N GLY A 105 2.72 -25.26 28.91
CA GLY A 105 3.43 -25.22 27.63
C GLY A 105 2.65 -25.80 26.45
N LYS A 106 1.35 -26.09 26.59
CA LYS A 106 0.50 -26.60 25.52
C LYS A 106 -0.37 -25.49 24.91
N ALA A 107 -0.72 -25.66 23.63
CA ALA A 107 -1.64 -24.75 22.96
C ALA A 107 -3.03 -24.77 23.62
N PRO A 108 -3.73 -23.62 23.72
CA PRO A 108 -5.09 -23.58 24.24
C PRO A 108 -6.07 -24.30 23.30
N ARG A 109 -6.87 -25.20 23.87
CA ARG A 109 -7.98 -25.85 23.13
C ARG A 109 -9.10 -24.85 22.90
N ARG A 110 -9.69 -24.90 21.71
CA ARG A 110 -10.85 -24.09 21.29
C ARG A 110 -11.97 -25.04 20.91
N GLN A 111 -13.22 -24.55 20.92
CA GLN A 111 -14.39 -25.33 20.49
C GLN A 111 -14.58 -26.63 21.28
N LEU A 112 -14.42 -26.57 22.59
CA LEU A 112 -14.58 -27.71 23.49
C LEU A 112 -16.05 -28.12 23.59
N ASP A 113 -16.35 -29.32 23.10
CA ASP A 113 -17.66 -29.95 23.20
C ASP A 113 -17.88 -30.56 24.61
N LEU A 114 -19.02 -31.24 24.80
CA LEU A 114 -19.33 -31.87 26.08
C LEU A 114 -18.37 -33.04 26.39
N TRP A 115 -18.02 -33.82 25.37
CA TRP A 115 -17.11 -34.96 25.50
C TRP A 115 -15.72 -34.51 25.95
N ASP A 116 -15.15 -33.51 25.28
CA ASP A 116 -13.85 -32.92 25.59
C ASP A 116 -13.80 -32.40 27.02
N ARG A 117 -14.89 -31.79 27.50
CA ARG A 117 -14.99 -31.31 28.89
C ARG A 117 -14.96 -32.46 29.89
N GLN A 118 -15.69 -33.54 29.63
CA GLN A 118 -15.67 -34.74 30.47
C GLN A 118 -14.29 -35.42 30.45
N MET A 119 -13.65 -35.50 29.28
CA MET A 119 -12.30 -36.06 29.15
C MET A 119 -11.25 -35.21 29.86
N MET A 120 -11.32 -33.88 29.79
CA MET A 120 -10.42 -33.02 30.57
C MET A 120 -10.60 -33.20 32.08
N GLU A 121 -11.82 -33.38 32.56
CA GLU A 121 -12.10 -33.65 33.98
C GLU A 121 -11.60 -35.05 34.40
N ARG A 122 -11.71 -36.05 33.51
CA ARG A 122 -11.06 -37.36 33.68
C ARG A 122 -9.54 -37.23 33.76
N ASP A 123 -8.92 -36.51 32.82
CA ASP A 123 -7.46 -36.35 32.77
C ASP A 123 -6.94 -35.57 33.98
N TYR A 124 -7.70 -34.58 34.47
CA TYR A 124 -7.42 -33.89 35.73
C TYR A 124 -7.43 -34.85 36.92
N ARG A 125 -8.41 -35.76 36.98
CA ARG A 125 -8.48 -36.82 38.02
C ARG A 125 -7.33 -37.83 37.92
N LEU A 126 -6.85 -38.12 36.72
CA LEU A 126 -5.72 -39.03 36.49
C LEU A 126 -4.35 -38.40 36.80
N THR A 127 -4.20 -37.09 36.59
CA THR A 127 -2.87 -36.45 36.63
C THR A 127 -2.71 -35.36 37.69
N GLY A 128 -3.81 -34.90 38.29
CA GLY A 128 -3.84 -33.76 39.20
C GLY A 128 -3.55 -32.41 38.54
N LYS A 129 -3.38 -32.36 37.21
CA LYS A 129 -3.07 -31.15 36.45
C LYS A 129 -4.11 -30.91 35.37
N PHE A 130 -4.52 -29.66 35.18
CA PHE A 130 -5.61 -29.31 34.24
C PHE A 130 -5.28 -29.60 32.76
N ARG A 131 -3.99 -29.71 32.43
CA ARG A 131 -3.48 -30.06 31.10
C ARG A 131 -2.55 -31.28 31.12
N GLY A 132 -2.51 -31.99 32.24
CA GLY A 132 -1.71 -33.20 32.39
C GLY A 132 -2.20 -34.28 31.43
N GLN A 133 -1.26 -35.00 30.83
CA GLN A 133 -1.52 -36.21 30.07
C GLN A 133 -0.63 -37.30 30.64
N THR A 134 -1.14 -38.52 30.67
CA THR A 134 -0.41 -39.70 31.14
C THR A 134 -0.65 -40.83 30.14
N ASP A 135 0.42 -41.55 29.83
CA ASP A 135 0.47 -42.72 28.95
C ASP A 135 0.62 -44.03 29.75
N LYS A 136 0.67 -43.95 31.07
CA LYS A 136 0.73 -45.11 31.98
C LYS A 136 -0.45 -46.05 31.72
N ALA A 137 -0.14 -47.34 31.58
CA ALA A 137 -1.13 -48.39 31.36
C ALA A 137 -2.04 -48.61 32.58
N GLU A 138 -1.49 -48.49 33.78
CA GLU A 138 -2.21 -48.62 35.04
C GLU A 138 -2.51 -47.24 35.64
N ALA A 139 -3.75 -47.07 36.13
CA ALA A 139 -4.18 -45.82 36.75
C ALA A 139 -3.48 -45.59 38.10
N PRO A 140 -3.28 -44.34 38.53
CA PRO A 140 -2.67 -44.09 39.83
C PRO A 140 -3.59 -44.55 40.97
N LEU A 141 -2.97 -44.95 42.07
CA LEU A 141 -3.68 -45.35 43.29
C LEU A 141 -4.60 -44.22 43.77
N GLY A 142 -5.84 -44.55 44.12
CA GLY A 142 -6.86 -43.58 44.54
C GLY A 142 -7.71 -43.01 43.40
N TYR A 143 -7.40 -43.31 42.14
CA TYR A 143 -8.29 -42.98 41.02
C TYR A 143 -9.65 -43.70 41.13
N GLU A 144 -9.67 -44.90 41.71
CA GLU A 144 -10.87 -45.71 41.94
C GLU A 144 -11.95 -45.01 42.77
N VAL A 145 -11.53 -44.14 43.70
CA VAL A 145 -12.42 -43.50 44.67
C VAL A 145 -12.63 -42.00 44.41
N ASN A 146 -11.99 -41.44 43.38
CA ASN A 146 -12.04 -40.01 43.09
C ASN A 146 -13.21 -39.57 42.19
N SER A 147 -14.14 -40.48 41.90
CA SER A 147 -15.35 -40.16 41.14
C SER A 147 -16.31 -39.32 41.99
N GLY A 148 -16.42 -38.03 41.67
CA GLY A 148 -17.40 -37.12 42.28
C GLY A 148 -18.61 -36.91 41.37
N TRP A 149 -19.82 -37.02 41.92
CA TRP A 149 -21.05 -36.61 41.24
C TRP A 149 -21.34 -35.13 41.52
N LYS A 150 -21.61 -34.36 40.46
CA LYS A 150 -21.96 -32.94 40.60
C LYS A 150 -23.40 -32.85 41.09
N ILE A 151 -23.61 -32.12 42.19
CA ILE A 151 -24.93 -31.85 42.74
C ILE A 151 -25.33 -30.45 42.27
N GLU A 152 -26.40 -30.38 41.49
CA GLU A 152 -26.95 -29.10 41.03
C GLU A 152 -28.00 -28.61 42.03
N PRO A 153 -28.05 -27.28 42.31
CA PRO A 153 -29.11 -26.72 43.14
C PRO A 153 -30.46 -26.85 42.43
N ARG A 154 -31.54 -26.91 43.22
CA ARG A 154 -32.89 -26.87 42.65
C ARG A 154 -33.10 -25.53 41.93
N VAL A 155 -33.43 -25.59 40.65
CA VAL A 155 -33.88 -24.43 39.88
C VAL A 155 -35.33 -24.17 40.26
N ILE A 156 -35.62 -23.00 40.86
CA ILE A 156 -36.96 -22.53 41.28
C ILE A 156 -37.36 -21.36 40.39
#